data_AF-A0A2E6ZF00-F1
#
_entry.id   AF-A0A2E6ZF00-F1
#
_cell.length_a   1.000
_cell.length_b   1.000
_cell.length_c   1.000
_cell.angle_alpha   90.00
_cell.angle_beta   90.00
_cell.angle_gamma   90.00
#
_symmetry.space_group_name_H-M   'P 1'
#
loop_
_entity.id
_entity.type
_entity.pdbx_description
1 polymer ?
#
loop_
_entity_poly.entity_id
_entity_poly.type
_entity_poly.pdbx_seq_one_letter_code
_entity_poly.pdbx_strand_id
1 'polypeptide(L)' 'MVGLPGRDDSSAHLAFVERHNLGHLVHIEDTDGTLWSYFGVSSQPTWIFFRADGAVTRGRGALSAVLFESG' A
#
# COMPACT_ATOMS: atom_id res chain seq x y z
N MET A 1 3.86 -4.26 7.76
CA MET A 1 3.44 -3.44 6.60
C MET A 1 3.23 -4.37 5.42
N VAL A 2 2.21 -4.12 4.61
CA VAL A 2 1.92 -4.88 3.38
C VAL A 2 1.84 -3.89 2.21
N GLY A 3 2.54 -4.18 1.11
CA GLY A 3 2.40 -3.45 -0.14
C GLY A 3 1.19 -3.97 -0.93
N LEU A 4 0.44 -3.07 -1.56
CA LEU A 4 -0.69 -3.40 -2.43
C LEU A 4 -0.47 -2.79 -3.82
N PRO A 5 0.52 -3.28 -4.60
CA PRO A 5 0.65 -2.90 -6.00
C PRO A 5 -0.64 -3.23 -6.74
N GLY A 6 -1.17 -2.29 -7.50
CA GLY A 6 -2.44 -2.48 -8.18
C GLY A 6 -2.46 -1.80 -9.54
N ARG A 7 -3.32 -2.34 -10.40
CA ARG A 7 -3.60 -1.81 -11.75
C ARG A 7 -2.35 -1.67 -12.66
N ASP A 8 -1.36 -2.53 -12.47
CA ASP A 8 -0.14 -2.61 -13.28
C ASP A 8 0.21 -4.08 -13.58
N ASP A 9 1.22 -4.31 -14.42
CA ASP A 9 1.71 -5.64 -14.77
C ASP A 9 2.62 -6.22 -13.67
N SER A 10 2.52 -7.54 -13.43
CA SER A 10 3.30 -8.24 -12.40
C SER A 10 4.81 -8.09 -12.57
N SER A 11 5.31 -8.06 -13.81
CA SER A 11 6.74 -7.90 -14.07
C SER A 11 7.23 -6.50 -13.68
N ALA A 12 6.42 -5.46 -13.89
CA ALA A 12 6.73 -4.09 -13.49
C ALA A 12 6.78 -3.97 -11.96
N HIS A 13 5.83 -4.58 -11.25
CA HIS A 13 5.84 -4.64 -9.80
C HIS A 13 7.10 -5.34 -9.24
N LEU A 14 7.43 -6.52 -9.76
CA LEU A 14 8.61 -7.28 -9.30
C LEU A 14 9.91 -6.50 -9.53
N ALA A 15 10.06 -5.85 -10.69
CA ALA A 15 11.22 -4.99 -10.97
C ALA A 15 11.30 -3.78 -10.02
N PHE A 16 10.16 -3.22 -9.60
CA PHE A 16 10.12 -2.15 -8.61
C PHE A 16 10.57 -2.65 -7.22
N VAL A 17 10.09 -3.83 -6.80
CA VAL A 17 10.48 -4.45 -5.52
C VAL A 17 11.98 -4.71 -5.46
N GLU A 18 12.54 -5.28 -6.54
CA GLU A 18 13.97 -5.54 -6.63
C GLU A 18 14.78 -4.24 -6.57
N ARG A 19 14.44 -3.26 -7.42
CA ARG A 19 15.13 -1.97 -7.51
C ARG A 19 15.22 -1.23 -6.17
N HIS A 20 14.16 -1.31 -5.38
CA HIS A 20 14.07 -0.62 -4.09
C HIS A 20 14.35 -1.52 -2.88
N ASN A 21 14.81 -2.75 -3.11
CA ASN A 21 15.12 -3.74 -2.07
C ASN A 21 13.95 -3.98 -1.09
N LEU A 22 12.72 -4.05 -1.61
CA LEU A 22 11.49 -4.15 -0.82
C LEU A 22 11.03 -5.60 -0.59
N GLY A 23 11.85 -6.60 -0.93
CA GLY A 23 11.49 -8.01 -0.85
C GLY A 23 11.26 -8.54 0.57
N HIS A 24 11.68 -7.78 1.59
CA HIS A 24 11.44 -8.09 3.00
C HIS A 24 10.00 -7.73 3.46
N LEU A 25 9.24 -7.00 2.64
CA LEU A 25 7.84 -6.70 2.88
C LEU A 25 6.96 -7.72 2.18
N VAL A 26 5.81 -8.03 2.79
CA VAL A 26 4.76 -8.79 2.10
C VAL A 26 4.11 -7.87 1.07
N HIS A 27 3.91 -8.37 -0.16
CA HIS A 27 3.17 -7.68 -1.22
C HIS A 27 2.00 -8.57 -1.64
N ILE A 28 0.82 -7.96 -1.80
CA ILE A 28 -0.38 -8.62 -2.34
C ILE A 28 -0.70 -7.91 -3.65
N GLU A 29 -0.69 -8.65 -4.75
CA GLU A 29 -0.91 -8.07 -6.06
C GLU A 29 -2.40 -7.90 -6.37
N ASP A 30 -2.81 -6.68 -6.72
CA ASP A 30 -4.18 -6.30 -7.05
C ASP A 30 -4.29 -5.90 -8.54
N THR A 31 -3.96 -6.85 -9.42
CA THR A 31 -3.89 -6.61 -10.88
C THR A 31 -5.24 -6.17 -11.47
N ASP A 32 -6.35 -6.69 -10.94
CA ASP A 32 -7.71 -6.34 -11.37
C ASP A 32 -8.28 -5.09 -10.66
N GLY A 33 -7.60 -4.58 -9.63
CA GLY A 33 -7.99 -3.39 -8.89
C GLY A 33 -9.17 -3.61 -7.93
N THR A 34 -9.56 -4.85 -7.64
CA THR A 34 -10.70 -5.15 -6.78
C THR A 34 -10.44 -4.76 -5.33
N LEU A 35 -9.22 -4.95 -4.82
CA LEU A 35 -8.85 -4.54 -3.47
C LEU A 35 -8.73 -3.02 -3.35
N TRP A 36 -8.14 -2.35 -4.35
CA TRP A 36 -8.12 -0.89 -4.44
C TRP A 36 -9.54 -0.33 -4.42
N SER A 37 -10.46 -0.90 -5.21
CA SER A 37 -11.87 -0.51 -5.22
C SER A 37 -12.53 -0.71 -3.85
N TYR A 38 -12.33 -1.88 -3.23
CA TYR A 38 -12.85 -2.20 -1.90
C TYR A 38 -12.40 -1.20 -0.83
N PHE A 39 -11.13 -0.77 -0.88
CA PHE A 39 -10.58 0.21 0.06
C PHE A 39 -10.84 1.68 -0.33
N GLY A 40 -11.47 1.93 -1.48
CA GLY A 40 -11.72 3.28 -1.99
C GLY A 40 -10.47 4.01 -2.46
N VAL A 41 -9.45 3.26 -2.91
CA VAL A 41 -8.19 3.78 -3.45
C VAL A 41 -8.37 4.07 -4.94
N SER A 42 -8.25 5.35 -5.32
CA SER A 42 -8.32 5.79 -6.72
C SER A 42 -6.96 6.12 -7.32
N SER A 43 -5.94 6.34 -6.50
CA SER A 43 -4.58 6.64 -6.94
C SER A 43 -3.54 6.31 -5.87
N GLN A 44 -2.33 6.05 -6.33
CA GLN A 44 -1.15 5.99 -5.47
C GLN A 44 -0.47 7.38 -5.35
N PRO A 45 0.31 7.63 -4.28
CA PRO A 45 0.43 6.80 -3.08
C PRO A 45 -0.79 7.01 -2.15
N THR A 46 -1.31 5.90 -1.61
CA THR A 46 -2.34 5.86 -0.58
C THR A 46 -1.90 4.90 0.51
N TRP A 47 -2.16 5.25 1.77
CA TRP A 47 -1.86 4.40 2.93
C TRP A 47 -3.11 4.22 3.79
N ILE A 48 -3.19 3.06 4.45
CA ILE A 48 -4.29 2.69 5.35
C ILE A 48 -3.68 2.03 6.58
N PHE A 49 -4.01 2.55 7.76
CA PHE A 49 -3.65 1.97 9.04
C PHE A 49 -4.87 1.33 9.68
N PHE A 50 -4.67 0.10 10.12
CA PHE A 50 -5.63 -0.66 10.90
C PHE A 50 -5.10 -0.76 12.32
N ARG A 51 -5.88 -0.28 13.28
CA ARG A 51 -5.59 -0.42 14.70
C ARG A 51 -6.18 -1.73 15.22
N ALA A 52 -5.59 -2.26 16.30
CA ALA A 52 -6.04 -3.52 16.92
C ALA A 52 -7.49 -3.44 17.45
N ASP A 53 -7.99 -2.23 17.75
CA ASP A 53 -9.36 -1.94 18.15
C ASP A 53 -10.36 -1.89 16.97
N GLY A 54 -9.89 -2.09 15.74
CA GLY A 54 -10.69 -2.03 14.52
C GLY A 54 -10.83 -0.63 13.92
N ALA A 55 -10.25 0.41 14.53
CA ALA A 55 -10.24 1.74 13.93
C ALA A 55 -9.35 1.79 12.68
N VAL A 56 -9.80 2.58 11.69
CA VAL A 56 -9.12 2.73 10.40
C VAL A 56 -8.79 4.19 10.14
N THR A 57 -7.51 4.48 9.87
CA THR A 57 -7.05 5.79 9.41
C THR A 57 -6.46 5.65 8.02
N ARG A 58 -6.77 6.56 7.10
CA ARG A 58 -6.28 6.50 5.72
C ARG A 58 -5.91 7.88 5.22
N GLY A 59 -5.00 7.93 4.26
CA GLY A 59 -4.62 9.18 3.61
C GLY A 59 -3.96 8.97 2.25
N ARG A 60 -3.84 10.07 1.52
CA ARG A 60 -3.23 10.14 0.19
C ARG A 60 -1.96 10.97 0.24
N GLY A 61 -1.05 10.70 -0.68
CA GLY A 61 0.24 11.37 -0.75
C GLY A 61 1.31 10.68 0.08
N ALA A 62 2.50 11.28 0.13
CA ALA A 62 3.61 10.76 0.92
C ALA A 62 3.22 10.70 2.40
N LEU A 63 3.57 9.59 3.05
CA LEU A 63 3.41 9.43 4.49
C LEU A 63 4.45 10.30 5.21
N SER A 64 4.02 11.18 6.11
CA SER A 64 4.93 12.03 6.89
C SER A 64 5.48 11.27 8.09
N ALA A 65 6.71 11.61 8.53
CA ALA A 65 7.32 11.01 9.71
C ALA A 65 6.49 11.21 10.99
N VAL A 66 5.81 12.36 11.12
CA VAL A 66 4.94 12.70 12.24
C VAL A 66 3.78 11.70 12.40
N LEU A 67 3.35 11.06 11.31
CA LEU A 67 2.26 10.10 11.36
C LEU A 67 2.66 8.75 11.98
N PHE A 68 3.96 8.43 12.04
CA PHE A 68 4.45 7.20 12.69
C PHE A 68 4.53 7.31 14.21
N GLU A 69 4.60 8.52 14.77
CA GLU A 69 4.72 8.74 16.22
C GLU A 69 3.37 8.77 16.94
N SER A 70 2.26 8.73 16.20
CA SER A 70 0.90 8.86 16.75
C SER A 70 0.07 7.56 16.72
N GLY A 71 0.67 6.45 16.28
CA GLY A 71 0.06 5.11 16.25
C GLY A 71 0.43 4.26 17.45
#